data_AF-A0A3S1J904-F1
#
_entry.id   AF-A0A3S1J904-F1
#
_cell.length_a   1.000
_cell.length_b   1.000
_cell.length_c   1.000
_cell.angle_alpha   90.00
_cell.angle_beta   90.00
_cell.angle_gamma   90.00
#
_symmetry.space_group_name_H-M   'P 1'
#
loop_
_entity.id
_entity.type
_entity.pdbx_description
1 polymer ?
#
loop_
_entity_poly.entity_id
_entity_poly.type
_entity_poly.pdbx_seq_one_letter_code
_entity_poly.pdbx_strand_id
1 'polypeptide(L)' 'MAKAETIKKRAPVTARRPPVGASPGTLIADPAARRSELRLTLMSPDKFETIENASIDDVNAHCHAWPVIWLDCTGL' A
#
# COMPACT_ATOMS: atom_id res chain seq x y z
N MET A 1 -15.87 -33.87 15.82
CA MET A 1 -15.05 -33.02 16.70
C MET A 1 -14.03 -32.29 15.84
N ALA A 2 -14.29 -31.05 15.42
CA ALA A 2 -13.33 -30.23 14.68
C ALA A 2 -12.77 -29.16 15.63
N LYS A 3 -11.45 -29.13 15.78
CA LYS A 3 -10.74 -28.25 16.70
C LYS A 3 -10.72 -26.85 16.06
N ALA A 4 -11.45 -25.91 16.63
CA ALA A 4 -11.49 -24.53 16.15
C ALA A 4 -10.09 -23.91 16.27
N GLU A 5 -9.48 -23.57 15.14
CA GLU A 5 -8.23 -22.84 15.10
C GLU A 5 -8.44 -21.46 15.72
N THR A 6 -7.66 -21.16 16.75
CA THR A 6 -7.75 -19.91 17.48
C THR A 6 -7.22 -18.79 16.58
N ILE A 7 -8.12 -17.99 16.02
CA ILE A 7 -7.77 -16.78 15.26
C ILE A 7 -6.99 -15.87 16.22
N LYS A 8 -5.67 -15.81 16.05
CA LYS A 8 -4.79 -14.92 16.83
C LYS A 8 -5.25 -13.48 16.61
N LYS A 9 -5.81 -12.87 17.64
CA LYS A 9 -6.20 -11.46 17.66
C LYS A 9 -4.94 -10.62 17.41
N ARG A 10 -4.94 -9.79 16.36
CA ARG A 10 -3.84 -8.83 16.09
C ARG A 10 -3.65 -7.96 17.34
N ALA A 11 -2.40 -7.87 17.79
CA ALA A 11 -2.05 -6.98 18.89
C ALA A 11 -2.45 -5.54 18.52
N PRO A 12 -2.97 -4.74 19.47
CA PRO A 12 -3.31 -3.35 19.21
C PRO A 12 -2.05 -2.61 18.76
N VAL A 13 -2.11 -2.02 17.57
CA VAL A 13 -1.05 -1.14 17.06
C VAL A 13 -1.06 0.08 17.97
N THR A 14 -0.11 0.14 18.90
CA THR A 14 0.20 1.40 19.59
C THR A 14 0.72 2.35 18.51
N ALA A 15 -0.07 3.36 18.13
CA ALA A 15 0.41 4.38 17.21
C ALA A 15 1.70 4.97 17.79
N ARG A 16 2.85 4.66 17.17
CA ARG A 16 4.15 5.17 17.59
C ARG A 16 4.11 6.67 17.46
N ARG A 17 4.46 7.37 18.55
CA ARG A 17 4.55 8.84 18.51
C ARG A 17 5.73 9.23 17.60
N PRO A 18 5.61 10.30 16.80
CA PRO A 18 6.75 10.87 16.11
C PRO A 18 7.88 11.17 17.12
N PRO A 19 9.16 11.04 16.73
CA PRO A 19 10.29 11.43 17.56
C PRO A 19 10.14 12.87 18.04
N VAL A 20 10.62 13.13 19.26
CA VAL A 20 10.67 14.50 19.80
C VAL A 20 11.46 15.39 18.84
N GLY A 21 10.88 16.54 18.48
CA GLY A 21 11.48 17.47 17.53
C GLY A 21 11.09 17.24 16.05
N ALA A 22 10.32 16.20 15.74
CA ALA A 22 9.75 16.06 14.39
C ALA A 22 8.79 17.22 14.10
N SER A 23 8.96 17.86 12.93
CA SER A 23 8.08 18.96 12.52
C SER A 23 6.67 18.44 12.19
N PRO A 24 5.62 19.26 12.37
CA PRO A 24 4.28 18.91 11.93
C PRO A 24 4.27 18.49 10.45
N GLY A 25 3.57 17.39 10.12
CA GLY A 25 3.52 16.85 8.76
C GLY A 25 4.68 15.94 8.34
N THR A 26 5.66 15.70 9.22
CA THR A 26 6.75 14.74 8.93
C THR A 26 6.20 13.32 8.78
N LEU A 27 6.39 12.72 7.60
CA LEU A 27 6.09 11.31 7.34
C LEU A 27 7.27 10.45 7.79
N ILE A 28 7.01 9.44 8.62
CA ILE A 28 8.02 8.53 9.17
C ILE A 28 7.55 7.11 8.87
N ALA A 29 8.33 6.38 8.08
CA ALA A 29 8.06 4.99 7.78
C ALA A 29 8.19 4.12 9.05
N ASP A 30 7.31 3.13 9.22
CA ASP A 30 7.47 2.16 10.30
C ASP A 30 8.62 1.20 9.94
N PRO A 31 9.72 1.16 10.73
CA PRO A 31 10.81 0.23 10.47
C PRO A 31 10.41 -1.25 10.59
N ALA A 32 9.26 -1.55 11.21
CA ALA A 32 8.72 -2.90 11.29
C ALA A 32 7.70 -3.22 10.18
N ALA A 33 7.33 -2.24 9.34
CA ALA A 33 6.44 -2.50 8.21
C ALA A 33 7.12 -3.42 7.19
N ARG A 34 6.30 -4.22 6.51
CA ARG A 34 6.76 -4.98 5.33
C ARG A 34 7.21 -3.98 4.26
N ARG A 35 8.11 -4.41 3.38
CA ARG A 35 8.52 -3.60 2.23
C ARG A 35 7.27 -3.15 1.46
N SER A 36 7.23 -1.87 1.10
CA SER A 36 6.11 -1.34 0.35
C SER A 36 6.08 -1.94 -1.05
N GLU A 37 4.91 -2.44 -1.45
CA GLU A 37 4.67 -3.01 -2.76
C GLU A 37 3.51 -2.23 -3.40
N LEU A 38 3.72 -1.85 -4.66
CA LEU A 38 2.71 -1.17 -5.47
C LEU A 38 2.22 -2.13 -6.55
N ARG A 39 0.91 -2.17 -6.74
CA ARG A 39 0.29 -2.85 -7.88
C ARG A 39 -0.60 -1.87 -8.60
N LEU A 40 -0.40 -1.77 -9.90
CA LEU A 40 -1.09 -0.81 -10.75
C LEU A 40 -2.03 -1.55 -11.68
N THR A 41 -3.32 -1.31 -11.54
CA THR A 41 -4.36 -1.84 -12.44
C THR A 41 -4.90 -0.69 -13.30
N LEU A 42 -4.83 -0.87 -14.61
CA LEU A 42 -5.15 0.12 -15.63
C LEU A 42 -6.42 -0.31 -16.35
N MET A 43 -7.40 0.58 -16.44
CA MET A 43 -8.74 0.25 -16.92
C MET A 43 -9.24 1.29 -17.90
N SER A 44 -9.81 0.80 -19.00
CA SER A 44 -10.53 1.55 -20.02
C SER A 44 -11.73 0.72 -20.50
N PRO A 45 -12.68 1.28 -21.27
CA PRO A 45 -13.84 0.51 -21.74
C PRO A 45 -13.48 -0.73 -22.57
N ASP A 46 -12.33 -0.73 -23.24
CA ASP A 46 -11.89 -1.72 -24.20
C ASP A 46 -10.63 -2.50 -23.75
N LYS A 47 -9.87 -1.98 -22.78
CA LYS A 47 -8.59 -2.56 -22.33
C LYS A 47 -8.47 -2.63 -20.80
N PHE A 48 -7.86 -3.71 -20.33
CA PHE A 48 -7.52 -3.95 -18.93
C PHE A 48 -6.08 -4.46 -18.83
N GLU A 49 -5.24 -3.84 -17.99
CA GLU A 49 -3.87 -4.27 -17.75
C GLU A 49 -3.52 -4.22 -16.26
N THR A 50 -2.59 -5.06 -15.83
CA THR A 50 -2.08 -5.06 -14.46
C THR A 50 -0.56 -5.14 -14.48
N ILE A 51 0.07 -4.22 -13.76
CA ILE A 51 1.51 -4.16 -13.54
C ILE A 51 1.75 -4.51 -12.07
N GLU A 52 2.29 -5.70 -11.85
CA GLU A 52 2.73 -6.16 -10.53
C GLU A 52 4.08 -5.53 -10.18
N ASN A 53 4.32 -5.21 -8.90
CA ASN A 53 5.52 -4.51 -8.43
C ASN A 53 5.81 -3.20 -9.18
N ALA A 54 4.75 -2.41 -9.42
CA ALA A 54 4.86 -1.14 -10.10
C ALA A 54 5.82 -0.18 -9.38
N SER A 55 6.55 0.60 -10.14
CA SER A 55 7.31 1.74 -9.63
C SER A 55 6.46 3.01 -9.62
N ILE A 56 6.93 4.05 -8.94
CA ILE A 56 6.30 5.38 -9.02
C ILE A 56 6.38 5.94 -10.45
N ASP A 57 7.43 5.59 -11.20
CA ASP A 57 7.58 6.01 -12.60
C ASP A 57 6.52 5.36 -13.49
N ASP A 58 6.17 4.10 -13.24
CA ASP A 58 5.06 3.43 -13.92
C ASP A 58 3.74 4.14 -13.65
N VAL A 59 3.48 4.55 -12.40
CA VAL A 59 2.27 5.31 -12.07
C VAL A 59 2.24 6.64 -12.84
N ASN A 60 3.35 7.38 -12.85
CA ASN A 60 3.45 8.67 -13.54
C ASN A 60 3.28 8.54 -15.06
N ALA A 61 3.83 7.48 -15.67
CA ALA A 61 3.70 7.25 -17.11
C ALA A 61 2.25 6.95 -17.52
N HIS A 62 1.48 6.29 -16.65
CA HIS A 62 0.12 5.85 -16.98
C HIS A 62 -0.97 6.81 -16.50
N CYS A 63 -0.70 7.70 -15.54
CA CYS A 63 -1.69 8.58 -14.91
C CYS A 63 -2.47 9.49 -15.86
N HIS A 64 -1.88 9.82 -17.01
CA HIS A 64 -2.52 10.65 -18.04
C HIS A 64 -2.98 9.86 -19.27
N ALA A 65 -2.55 8.60 -19.40
CA ALA A 65 -2.84 7.77 -20.55
C ALA A 65 -4.12 6.93 -20.37
N TRP A 66 -4.49 6.63 -19.13
CA TRP A 66 -5.63 5.77 -18.80
C TRP A 66 -6.76 6.54 -18.14
N PRO A 67 -8.02 6.27 -18.52
CA PRO A 67 -9.16 6.97 -17.95
C PRO A 67 -9.43 6.56 -16.49
N VAL A 68 -9.11 5.32 -16.13
CA VAL A 68 -9.24 4.83 -14.75
C VAL A 68 -7.99 4.04 -14.38
N ILE A 69 -7.48 4.33 -13.19
CA ILE A 69 -6.33 3.66 -12.61
C ILE A 69 -6.67 3.29 -11.17
N TRP A 70 -6.31 2.07 -10.80
CA TRP A 70 -6.36 1.60 -9.43
C TRP A 70 -4.94 1.28 -8.96
N LEU A 71 -4.50 1.97 -7.91
CA LEU A 71 -3.18 1.79 -7.32
C LEU A 71 -3.35 1.18 -5.93
N ASP A 72 -2.90 -0.07 -5.79
CA ASP A 72 -2.81 -0.74 -4.50
C ASP A 72 -1.45 -0.42 -3.87
N CYS A 73 -1.45 0.26 -2.72
CA CYS A 73 -0.26 0.51 -1.90
C CYS A 73 -0.30 -0.37 -0.65
N THR A 74 0.58 -1.36 -0.55
CA THR A 74 0.67 -2.25 0.62
C THR A 74 2.02 -2.12 1.31
N GLY A 75 2.12 -2.47 2.60
CA GLY A 75 3.39 -2.42 3.35
C GLY A 75 3.84 -1.00 3.72
N LEU A 76 2.95 -0.20 4.30
CA LEU A 76 3.25 1.15 4.83
C LEU A 76 3.22 1.15 6.37
#